data_AF-A0A1E3NEY4-F1
#
_entry.id   AF-A0A1E3NEY4-F1
#
_cell.length_a   1.000
_cell.length_b   1.000
_cell.length_c   1.000
_cell.angle_alpha   90.00
_cell.angle_beta   90.00
_cell.angle_gamma   90.00
#
_symmetry.space_group_name_H-M   'P 1'
#
loop_
_entity.id
_entity.type
_entity.pdbx_description
1 polymer ?
#
loop_
_entity_poly.entity_id
_entity_poly.type
_entity_poly.pdbx_seq_one_letter_code
_entity_poly.pdbx_strand_id
1 'polypeptide(L)'
;MVSATANVLATIGTVCWCVQLIPQIYHNYRRKNTEGFPEVMVIFWCLCAPFFAVFVVVEDASIPIMLQPHLFGFFCTVVYVQVMYYPPISRPKKQIILRTGIFVLFQICLEVGCIIPLRKVYQRGTTWPTLIFGIIASILIAFGLIPPYFELWKRDGRVVGINFLFLLVDLSGAVFSLASLAVDPADLDIMGLVLYTICATLEVGIFISQFVWLVRFRLFKKTKTNDLEQISRSATIENDVEFLGKDDKDESNDTDSCFSNNESASELAAEITRNGADESPAKQEKLKGTEQYLPLEQDLPDLSPYQTLAD
;
A
#
# COMPACT_ATOMS: atom_id res chain seq x y z
N MET A 1 -6.84 32.77 23.38
CA MET A 1 -5.81 32.10 24.20
C MET A 1 -5.92 30.64 23.85
N VAL A 2 -4.92 30.07 23.18
CA VAL A 2 -5.07 28.73 22.60
C VAL A 2 -5.34 27.71 23.71
N SER A 3 -6.36 26.88 23.55
CA SER A 3 -6.71 25.86 24.53
C SER A 3 -5.53 24.91 24.76
N ALA A 4 -5.19 24.62 26.02
CA ALA A 4 -4.12 23.67 26.35
C ALA A 4 -4.34 22.31 25.66
N THR A 5 -5.61 21.90 25.52
CA THR A 5 -6.01 20.68 24.82
C THR A 5 -5.65 20.73 23.33
N ALA A 6 -5.87 21.85 22.66
CA ALA A 6 -5.51 22.01 21.24
C ALA A 6 -4.00 21.87 21.05
N ASN A 7 -3.20 22.56 21.87
CA ASN A 7 -1.74 22.45 21.81
C ASN A 7 -1.23 21.00 22.01
N VAL A 8 -1.83 20.25 22.93
CA VAL A 8 -1.47 18.84 23.15
C VAL A 8 -1.82 17.99 21.92
N LEU A 9 -3.02 18.16 21.36
CA LEU A 9 -3.46 17.42 20.17
C LEU A 9 -2.57 17.73 18.95
N ALA A 10 -2.29 19.01 18.69
CA ALA A 10 -1.39 19.42 17.61
C ALA A 10 0.04 18.87 17.80
N THR A 11 0.54 18.87 19.04
CA THR A 11 1.86 18.31 19.34
C THR A 11 1.90 16.81 19.10
N ILE A 12 0.88 16.06 19.53
CA ILE A 12 0.78 14.60 19.27
C ILE A 12 0.77 14.35 17.77
N GLY A 13 -0.06 15.09 17.02
CA GLY A 13 -0.14 14.96 15.57
C GLY A 13 1.21 15.22 14.89
N THR A 14 1.90 16.27 15.32
CA THR A 14 3.23 16.62 14.80
C THR A 14 4.27 15.54 15.12
N VAL A 15 4.25 14.98 16.33
CA VAL A 15 5.16 13.88 16.72
C VAL A 15 4.90 12.64 15.89
N CYS A 16 3.64 12.30 15.61
CA CYS A 16 3.30 11.21 14.69
C CYS A 16 3.95 11.43 13.31
N TRP A 17 3.83 12.63 12.75
CA TRP A 17 4.44 12.95 11.45
C TRP A 17 5.97 12.94 11.46
N CYS A 18 6.59 13.33 12.58
CA CYS A 18 8.05 13.23 12.73
C CYS A 18 8.56 11.78 12.59
N VAL A 19 7.76 10.78 12.99
CA VAL A 19 8.18 9.36 12.99
C VAL A 19 7.50 8.50 11.93
N GLN A 20 6.53 9.05 11.18
CA GLN A 20 5.62 8.28 10.31
C GLN A 20 6.37 7.38 9.32
N LEU A 21 7.50 7.84 8.77
CA LEU A 21 8.24 7.15 7.72
C LEU A 21 9.13 6.02 8.24
N ILE A 22 9.41 5.96 9.55
CA ILE A 22 10.30 4.94 10.14
C ILE A 22 9.79 3.51 9.86
N PRO A 23 8.51 3.18 10.09
CA PRO A 23 7.94 1.89 9.69
C PRO A 23 8.14 1.54 8.22
N GLN A 24 8.00 2.51 7.29
CA GLN A 24 8.19 2.27 5.85
C GLN A 24 9.66 2.01 5.52
N ILE A 25 10.57 2.81 6.10
CA ILE A 25 12.02 2.64 5.95
C ILE A 25 12.44 1.24 6.39
N TYR A 26 11.95 0.80 7.55
CA TYR A 26 12.22 -0.53 8.09
C TYR A 26 11.62 -1.62 7.19
N HIS A 27 10.38 -1.46 6.73
CA HIS A 27 9.71 -2.40 5.83
C HIS A 27 10.50 -2.61 4.53
N ASN A 28 10.91 -1.52 3.88
CA ASN A 28 11.73 -1.53 2.67
C ASN A 28 13.08 -2.22 2.93
N TYR A 29 13.73 -1.89 4.06
CA TYR A 29 15.01 -2.51 4.42
C TYR A 29 14.89 -4.01 4.66
N ARG A 30 13.79 -4.49 5.26
CA ARG A 30 13.56 -5.92 5.53
C ARG A 30 13.23 -6.69 4.27
N ARG A 31 12.36 -6.16 3.41
CA ARG A 31 11.93 -6.85 2.17
C ARG A 31 12.94 -6.75 1.04
N LYS A 32 13.85 -5.77 1.07
CA LYS A 32 14.81 -5.48 -0.02
C LYS A 32 14.13 -5.32 -1.38
N ASN A 33 12.87 -4.89 -1.36
CA ASN A 33 12.00 -4.73 -2.53
C ASN A 33 10.99 -3.61 -2.21
N THR A 34 10.83 -2.68 -3.13
CA THR A 34 9.94 -1.51 -3.05
C THR A 34 8.80 -1.58 -4.06
N GLU A 35 8.45 -2.76 -4.54
CA GLU A 35 7.33 -2.97 -5.44
C GLU A 35 6.01 -2.45 -4.86
N GLY A 36 5.29 -1.64 -5.64
CA GLY A 36 4.04 -1.01 -5.23
C GLY A 36 4.22 0.26 -4.40
N PHE A 37 5.47 0.71 -4.20
CA PHE A 37 5.80 1.99 -3.57
C PHE A 37 6.37 2.96 -4.63
N PRO A 38 5.56 3.89 -5.18
CA PRO A 38 5.95 4.68 -6.35
C PRO A 38 7.12 5.64 -6.10
N GLU A 39 8.13 5.66 -6.98
CA GLU A 39 9.25 6.63 -6.92
C GLU A 39 8.75 8.08 -7.01
N VAL A 40 7.75 8.33 -7.87
CA VAL A 40 7.18 9.66 -8.10
C VAL A 40 6.57 10.26 -6.84
N MET A 41 5.91 9.44 -6.01
CA MET A 41 5.37 9.87 -4.72
C MET A 41 6.48 10.42 -3.83
N VAL A 42 7.58 9.68 -3.70
CA VAL A 42 8.70 10.07 -2.84
C VAL A 42 9.39 11.32 -3.38
N ILE A 43 9.47 11.48 -4.70
CA ILE A 43 9.99 12.72 -5.31
C ILE A 43 9.13 13.92 -4.91
N PHE A 44 7.79 13.82 -4.98
CA PHE A 44 6.91 14.90 -4.54
C PHE A 44 7.07 15.22 -3.05
N TRP A 45 7.22 14.20 -2.20
CA TRP A 45 7.45 14.39 -0.77
C TRP A 45 8.81 15.05 -0.47
N CYS A 46 9.86 14.59 -1.14
CA CYS A 46 11.18 15.21 -1.11
C CYS A 46 11.08 16.68 -1.55
N LEU A 47 10.43 16.97 -2.68
CA LEU A 47 10.26 18.34 -3.16
C LEU A 47 9.40 19.20 -2.23
N CYS A 48 8.42 18.63 -1.51
CA CYS A 48 7.57 19.34 -0.58
C CYS A 48 8.32 19.81 0.68
N ALA A 49 9.16 18.96 1.25
CA ALA A 49 9.85 19.20 2.53
C ALA A 49 10.54 20.58 2.65
N PRO A 50 11.34 21.06 1.67
CA PRO A 50 12.03 22.35 1.79
C PRO A 50 11.07 23.53 1.73
N PHE A 51 10.01 23.48 0.92
CA PHE A 51 9.00 24.55 0.92
C PHE A 51 8.26 24.59 2.25
N PHE A 52 7.93 23.43 2.81
CA PHE A 52 7.28 23.35 4.12
C PHE A 52 8.20 23.85 5.24
N ALA A 53 9.50 23.50 5.21
CA ALA A 53 10.50 24.01 6.14
C ALA A 53 10.63 25.54 6.09
N VAL A 54 10.74 26.12 4.90
CA VAL A 54 10.79 27.58 4.72
C VAL A 54 9.55 28.24 5.33
N PHE A 55 8.37 27.69 5.07
CA PHE A 55 7.11 28.21 5.60
C PHE A 55 7.11 28.23 7.15
N VAL A 56 7.27 27.07 7.79
CA VAL A 56 7.12 26.97 9.26
C VAL A 56 8.24 27.65 10.04
N VAL A 57 9.46 27.72 9.48
CA VAL A 57 10.58 28.39 10.14
C VAL A 57 10.44 29.90 10.06
N VAL A 58 9.97 30.43 8.93
CA VAL A 58 9.75 31.88 8.76
C VAL A 58 8.59 32.37 9.62
N GLU A 59 7.53 31.57 9.76
CA GLU A 59 6.38 31.89 10.64
C GLU A 59 6.70 31.80 12.14
N ASP A 60 7.91 31.36 12.51
CA ASP A 60 8.34 31.19 13.90
C ASP A 60 7.40 30.23 14.68
N ALA A 61 6.96 29.15 14.01
CA ALA A 61 6.05 28.16 14.59
C ALA A 61 6.65 27.44 15.82
N SER A 62 5.83 26.70 16.56
CA SER A 62 6.32 25.92 17.71
C SER A 62 7.44 24.96 17.32
N ILE A 63 8.37 24.68 18.26
CA ILE A 63 9.54 23.84 18.01
C ILE A 63 9.19 22.47 17.38
N PRO A 64 8.15 21.74 17.83
CA PRO A 64 7.76 20.50 17.17
C PRO A 64 7.40 20.69 15.69
N ILE A 65 6.63 21.73 15.36
CA ILE A 65 6.17 22.02 14.00
C ILE A 65 7.34 22.43 13.11
N MET A 66 8.31 23.20 13.64
CA MET A 66 9.53 23.52 12.90
C MET A 66 10.39 22.29 12.60
N LEU A 67 10.46 21.34 13.53
CA LEU A 67 11.30 20.15 13.39
C LEU A 67 10.71 19.15 12.37
N GLN A 68 9.38 19.08 12.26
CA GLN A 68 8.66 18.12 11.43
C GLN A 68 9.10 18.10 9.96
N PRO A 69 9.17 19.21 9.19
CA PRO A 69 9.59 19.16 7.78
C PRO A 69 11.04 18.72 7.58
N HIS A 70 11.93 19.04 8.52
CA HIS A 70 13.33 18.64 8.43
C HIS A 70 13.49 17.13 8.64
N LEU A 71 12.78 16.57 9.63
CA LEU A 71 12.74 15.11 9.85
C LEU A 71 12.05 14.39 8.69
N PHE A 72 10.91 14.93 8.22
CA PHE A 72 10.21 14.42 7.06
C PHE A 72 11.09 14.41 5.82
N GLY A 73 11.77 15.52 5.50
CA GLY A 73 12.71 15.63 4.38
C GLY A 73 13.87 14.65 4.49
N PHE A 74 14.45 14.48 5.67
CA PHE A 74 15.50 13.49 5.91
C PHE A 74 15.00 12.05 5.66
N PHE A 75 13.89 11.66 6.27
CA PHE A 75 13.34 10.32 6.11
C PHE A 75 12.85 10.05 4.69
N CYS A 76 12.25 11.04 4.02
CA CYS A 76 11.90 10.98 2.59
C CYS A 76 13.13 10.73 1.73
N THR A 77 14.26 11.41 2.01
CA THR A 77 15.52 11.18 1.30
C THR A 77 16.01 9.74 1.49
N VAL A 78 15.92 9.20 2.70
CA VAL A 78 16.28 7.80 2.98
C VAL A 78 15.40 6.84 2.18
N VAL A 79 14.08 7.05 2.20
CA VAL A 79 13.13 6.26 1.42
C VAL A 79 13.40 6.39 -0.08
N TYR A 80 13.73 7.58 -0.58
CA TYR A 80 14.04 7.82 -1.99
C TYR A 80 15.27 7.03 -2.43
N VAL A 81 16.31 7.01 -1.60
CA VAL A 81 17.48 6.15 -1.80
C VAL A 81 17.09 4.67 -1.82
N GLN A 82 16.23 4.21 -0.90
CA GLN A 82 15.77 2.83 -0.88
C GLN A 82 14.99 2.44 -2.14
N VAL A 83 14.10 3.32 -2.63
CA VAL A 83 13.31 3.08 -3.85
C VAL A 83 14.19 3.01 -5.09
N MET A 84 15.23 3.85 -5.18
CA MET A 84 16.18 3.77 -6.29
C MET A 84 17.15 2.57 -6.16
N TYR A 85 17.45 2.13 -4.94
CA TYR A 85 18.43 1.07 -4.69
C TYR A 85 17.86 -0.34 -4.80
N TYR A 86 16.64 -0.56 -4.32
CA TYR A 86 15.98 -1.86 -4.37
C TYR A 86 15.18 -2.05 -5.67
N PRO A 87 14.91 -3.31 -6.08
CA PRO A 87 13.95 -3.60 -7.13
C PRO A 87 12.58 -3.02 -6.79
N PRO A 88 11.78 -2.59 -7.79
CA PRO A 88 11.91 -2.88 -9.22
C PRO A 88 12.82 -1.94 -10.02
N ILE A 89 13.25 -0.81 -9.46
CA ILE A 89 13.97 0.21 -10.24
C ILE A 89 15.48 -0.09 -10.31
N SER A 90 16.09 -0.51 -9.20
CA SER A 90 17.50 -0.95 -9.12
C SER A 90 18.50 -0.09 -9.93
N ARG A 91 18.54 1.23 -9.68
CA ARG A 91 19.45 2.15 -10.37
C ARG A 91 20.92 1.87 -10.03
N PRO A 92 21.87 2.21 -10.93
CA PRO A 92 23.29 2.15 -10.59
C PRO A 92 23.65 3.16 -9.49
N LYS A 93 24.51 2.76 -8.55
CA LYS A 93 24.90 3.57 -7.37
C LYS A 93 25.35 4.99 -7.70
N LYS A 94 26.05 5.19 -8.82
CA LYS A 94 26.49 6.51 -9.29
C LYS A 94 25.32 7.46 -9.55
N GLN A 95 24.23 6.98 -10.15
CA GLN A 95 23.02 7.78 -10.40
C GLN A 95 22.28 8.09 -9.09
N ILE A 96 22.25 7.14 -8.15
CA ILE A 96 21.64 7.34 -6.83
C ILE A 96 22.36 8.45 -6.07
N ILE A 97 23.69 8.39 -6.01
CA ILE A 97 24.51 9.40 -5.33
C ILE A 97 24.32 10.78 -6.00
N LEU A 98 24.35 10.84 -7.33
CA LEU A 98 24.16 12.09 -8.07
C LEU A 98 22.79 12.72 -7.78
N ARG A 99 21.70 11.94 -7.92
CA ARG A 99 20.32 12.42 -7.71
C ARG A 99 20.08 12.85 -6.26
N THR A 100 20.58 12.06 -5.30
CA THR A 100 20.47 12.39 -3.87
C THR A 100 21.28 13.64 -3.55
N GLY A 101 22.49 13.78 -4.09
CA GLY A 101 23.32 14.97 -3.90
C GLY A 101 22.69 16.24 -4.47
N ILE A 102 22.09 16.16 -5.66
CA ILE A 102 21.33 17.27 -6.25
C ILE A 102 20.16 17.66 -5.35
N PHE A 103 19.43 16.68 -4.82
CA PHE A 103 18.28 16.92 -3.95
C PHE A 103 18.69 17.59 -2.62
N VAL A 104 19.73 17.08 -1.95
CA VAL A 104 20.24 17.67 -0.70
C VAL A 104 20.77 19.09 -0.94
N LEU A 105 21.46 19.32 -2.06
CA LEU A 105 21.91 20.67 -2.42
C LEU A 105 20.72 21.61 -2.64
N PHE A 106 19.69 21.17 -3.37
CA PHE A 106 18.46 21.93 -3.58
C PHE A 106 17.78 22.29 -2.26
N GLN A 107 17.67 21.33 -1.32
CA GLN A 107 17.11 21.54 0.02
C GLN A 107 17.83 22.68 0.75
N ILE A 108 19.16 22.57 0.86
CA ILE A 108 19.99 23.54 1.59
C ILE A 108 19.92 24.92 0.92
N CYS A 109 20.01 24.96 -0.42
CA CYS A 109 19.94 26.21 -1.16
C CYS A 109 18.58 26.91 -1.00
N LEU A 110 17.47 26.17 -1.05
CA LEU A 110 16.14 26.76 -0.89
C LEU A 110 15.92 27.27 0.53
N GLU A 111 16.24 26.47 1.54
CA GLU A 111 16.06 26.86 2.95
C GLU A 111 16.90 28.08 3.32
N VAL A 112 18.23 27.99 3.13
CA VAL A 112 19.13 29.08 3.51
C VAL A 112 18.86 30.33 2.67
N GLY A 113 18.61 30.15 1.37
CA GLY A 113 18.37 31.26 0.44
C GLY A 113 17.05 31.98 0.68
N CYS A 114 16.01 31.28 1.10
CA CYS A 114 14.68 31.86 1.29
C CYS A 114 14.40 32.29 2.74
N ILE A 115 14.83 31.53 3.75
CA ILE A 115 14.49 31.80 5.17
C ILE A 115 15.04 33.16 5.61
N ILE A 116 16.31 33.48 5.32
CA ILE A 116 16.93 34.73 5.77
C ILE A 116 16.17 35.98 5.26
N PRO A 117 15.95 36.16 3.94
CA PRO A 117 15.22 37.33 3.44
C PRO A 117 13.74 37.31 3.83
N LEU A 118 13.07 36.14 3.78
CA LEU A 118 11.64 36.05 4.11
C LEU A 118 11.40 36.36 5.58
N ARG A 119 12.25 35.92 6.50
CA ARG A 119 12.12 36.23 7.93
C ARG A 119 12.18 37.74 8.18
N LYS A 120 13.05 38.46 7.47
CA LYS A 120 13.13 39.94 7.55
C LYS A 120 11.87 40.62 7.03
N VAL A 121 11.23 40.06 6.00
CA VAL A 121 9.98 40.59 5.42
C VAL A 121 8.78 40.25 6.31
N TYR A 122 8.74 39.04 6.86
CA TYR A 122 7.71 38.59 7.79
C TYR A 122 7.68 39.43 9.07
N GLN A 123 8.86 39.73 9.64
CA GLN A 123 8.99 40.62 10.80
C GLN A 123 8.54 42.07 10.54
N ARG A 124 8.43 42.48 9.27
CA ARG A 124 7.87 43.79 8.87
C ARG A 124 6.35 43.75 8.69
N GLY A 125 5.71 42.61 8.98
CA GLY A 125 4.27 42.42 8.91
C GLY A 125 3.75 41.92 7.55
N THR A 126 4.62 41.65 6.58
CA THR A 126 4.20 41.13 5.27
C THR A 126 4.29 39.61 5.23
N THR A 127 3.14 38.93 5.32
CA THR A 127 3.05 37.46 5.48
C THR A 127 2.83 36.70 4.17
N TRP A 128 2.25 37.34 3.14
CA TRP A 128 1.89 36.67 1.87
C TRP A 128 3.06 35.96 1.14
N PRO A 129 4.30 36.50 1.11
CA PRO A 129 5.43 35.79 0.50
C PRO A 129 5.73 34.45 1.15
N THR A 130 5.57 34.35 2.48
CA THR A 130 5.75 33.10 3.23
C THR A 130 4.63 32.12 2.89
N LEU A 131 3.39 32.60 2.84
CA LEU A 131 2.20 31.79 2.52
C LEU A 131 2.31 31.06 1.17
N ILE A 132 2.98 31.66 0.18
CA ILE A 132 3.24 31.01 -1.12
C ILE A 132 3.98 29.67 -0.95
N PHE A 133 4.98 29.62 -0.06
CA PHE A 133 5.73 28.39 0.21
C PHE A 133 4.85 27.33 0.87
N GLY A 134 3.99 27.73 1.81
CA GLY A 134 3.00 26.84 2.44
C GLY A 134 2.01 26.26 1.43
N ILE A 135 1.51 27.07 0.50
CA ILE A 135 0.60 26.62 -0.56
C ILE A 135 1.31 25.64 -1.51
N ILE A 136 2.53 25.97 -1.97
CA ILE A 136 3.30 25.08 -2.86
C ILE A 136 3.55 23.73 -2.18
N ALA A 137 3.97 23.76 -0.90
CA ALA A 137 4.16 22.54 -0.13
C ALA A 137 2.87 21.72 -0.03
N SER A 138 1.74 22.37 0.29
CA SER A 138 0.43 21.72 0.41
C SER A 138 -0.03 21.05 -0.90
N ILE A 139 0.25 21.67 -2.05
CA ILE A 139 -0.04 21.09 -3.36
C ILE A 139 0.86 19.89 -3.65
N LEU A 140 2.16 20.00 -3.36
CA LEU A 140 3.14 18.94 -3.62
C LEU A 140 2.86 17.69 -2.77
N ILE A 141 2.53 17.85 -1.49
CA ILE A 141 2.21 16.71 -0.62
C ILE A 141 0.92 16.01 -1.07
N ALA A 142 -0.12 16.76 -1.45
CA ALA A 142 -1.36 16.21 -1.97
C ALA A 142 -1.13 15.44 -3.29
N PHE A 143 -0.35 16.00 -4.21
CA PHE A 143 0.04 15.29 -5.45
C PHE A 143 0.91 14.07 -5.19
N GLY A 144 1.76 14.09 -4.15
CA GLY A 144 2.54 12.93 -3.74
C GLY A 144 1.68 11.72 -3.39
N LEU A 145 0.45 11.92 -2.89
CA LEU A 145 -0.46 10.83 -2.53
C LEU A 145 -1.28 10.28 -3.72
N ILE A 146 -1.22 10.88 -4.91
CA ILE A 146 -1.95 10.39 -6.10
C ILE A 146 -1.32 9.13 -6.73
N PRO A 147 0.01 9.01 -6.93
CA PRO A 147 0.64 7.82 -7.51
C PRO A 147 0.23 6.48 -6.88
N PRO A 148 0.11 6.33 -5.56
CA PRO A 148 -0.46 5.14 -4.93
C PRO A 148 -1.82 4.71 -5.51
N TYR A 149 -2.72 5.66 -5.79
CA TYR A 149 -4.04 5.34 -6.36
C TYR A 149 -3.97 4.74 -7.76
N PHE A 150 -3.01 5.17 -8.58
CA PHE A 150 -2.78 4.56 -9.89
C PHE A 150 -2.28 3.12 -9.75
N GLU A 151 -1.40 2.85 -8.78
CA GLU A 151 -0.96 1.48 -8.48
C GLU A 151 -2.12 0.61 -7.97
N LEU A 152 -3.01 1.17 -7.13
CA LEU A 152 -4.21 0.47 -6.66
C LEU A 152 -5.15 0.13 -7.81
N TRP A 153 -5.41 1.08 -8.71
CA TRP A 153 -6.24 0.84 -9.89
C TRP A 153 -5.65 -0.27 -10.77
N LYS A 154 -4.34 -0.23 -11.01
CA LYS A 154 -3.66 -1.24 -11.84
C LYS A 154 -3.69 -2.65 -11.23
N ARG A 155 -3.85 -2.76 -9.90
CA ARG A 155 -3.74 -4.01 -9.12
C ARG A 155 -5.08 -4.45 -8.52
N ASP A 156 -6.20 -4.08 -9.14
CA ASP A 156 -7.56 -4.44 -8.72
C ASP A 156 -7.87 -4.10 -7.25
N GLY A 157 -7.33 -2.99 -6.75
CA GLY A 157 -7.52 -2.50 -5.38
C GLY A 157 -6.60 -3.13 -4.32
N ARG A 158 -5.63 -3.96 -4.71
CA ARG A 158 -4.67 -4.54 -3.76
C ARG A 158 -3.57 -3.53 -3.40
N VAL A 159 -3.51 -3.11 -2.14
CA VAL A 159 -2.39 -2.33 -1.63
C VAL A 159 -1.18 -3.24 -1.49
N VAL A 160 -0.09 -2.93 -2.20
CA VAL A 160 1.18 -3.68 -2.15
C VAL A 160 2.31 -2.68 -1.94
N GLY A 161 3.28 -3.00 -1.08
CA GLY A 161 4.49 -2.18 -0.89
C GLY A 161 4.35 -1.06 0.14
N ILE A 162 3.14 -0.55 0.38
CA ILE A 162 2.87 0.43 1.42
C ILE A 162 2.68 -0.29 2.77
N ASN A 163 3.43 0.14 3.79
CA ASN A 163 3.30 -0.37 5.16
C ASN A 163 2.09 0.28 5.84
N PHE A 164 1.13 -0.54 6.27
CA PHE A 164 -0.06 -0.07 7.00
C PHE A 164 0.25 0.64 8.31
N LEU A 165 1.37 0.32 8.99
CA LEU A 165 1.78 1.05 10.18
C LEU A 165 2.26 2.47 9.84
N PHE A 166 2.95 2.65 8.71
CA PHE A 166 3.28 3.99 8.21
C PHE A 166 1.99 4.79 7.96
N LEU A 167 1.05 4.19 7.22
CA LEU A 167 -0.21 4.84 6.86
C LEU A 167 -1.07 5.18 8.09
N LEU A 168 -1.07 4.31 9.11
CA LEU A 168 -1.81 4.54 10.35
C LEU A 168 -1.22 5.70 11.16
N VAL A 169 0.10 5.78 11.26
CA VAL A 169 0.78 6.86 11.99
C VAL A 169 0.56 8.20 11.27
N ASP A 170 0.61 8.20 9.93
CA ASP A 170 0.32 9.39 9.11
C ASP A 170 -1.12 9.88 9.32
N LEU A 171 -2.09 8.96 9.24
CA LEU A 171 -3.51 9.26 9.45
C LEU A 171 -3.77 9.75 10.87
N SER A 172 -3.10 9.16 11.87
CA SER A 172 -3.19 9.62 13.25
C SER A 172 -2.68 11.06 13.38
N GLY A 173 -1.58 11.39 12.71
CA GLY A 173 -1.06 12.76 12.61
C GLY A 173 -2.10 13.76 12.11
N ALA A 174 -2.77 13.41 11.00
CA ALA A 174 -3.82 14.24 10.41
C ALA A 174 -5.06 14.36 11.32
N VAL A 175 -5.53 13.26 11.91
CA VAL A 175 -6.71 13.25 12.79
C VAL A 175 -6.48 14.07 14.05
N PHE A 176 -5.33 13.92 14.72
CA PHE A 176 -5.03 14.71 15.92
C PHE A 176 -4.85 16.20 15.60
N SER A 177 -4.27 16.53 14.45
CA SER A 177 -4.13 17.93 14.01
C SER A 177 -5.49 18.54 13.66
N LEU A 178 -6.37 17.82 12.96
CA LEU A 178 -7.76 18.26 12.71
C LEU A 178 -8.56 18.42 14.00
N ALA A 179 -8.40 17.50 14.96
CA ALA A 179 -9.05 17.59 16.26
C ALA A 179 -8.58 18.83 17.04
N SER A 180 -7.30 19.19 16.96
CA SER A 180 -6.78 20.43 17.55
C SER A 180 -7.50 21.66 16.99
N LEU A 181 -7.66 21.75 15.67
CA LEU A 181 -8.35 22.87 15.01
C LEU A 181 -9.85 22.90 15.36
N ALA A 182 -10.49 21.74 15.52
CA ALA A 182 -11.89 21.64 15.92
C ALA A 182 -12.13 22.08 17.39
N VAL A 183 -11.15 21.86 18.27
CA VAL A 183 -11.22 22.27 19.69
C VAL A 183 -11.01 23.76 19.87
N ASP A 184 -10.25 24.41 18.98
CA ASP A 184 -9.97 25.85 19.04
C ASP A 184 -10.25 26.57 17.71
N PRO A 185 -11.54 26.79 17.37
CA PRO A 185 -11.94 27.39 16.10
C PRO A 185 -11.71 28.92 16.03
N ALA A 186 -11.24 29.56 17.11
CA ALA A 186 -11.08 31.01 17.15
C ALA A 186 -9.93 31.52 16.26
N ASP A 187 -8.86 30.74 16.11
CA ASP A 187 -7.69 31.03 15.28
C ASP A 187 -7.50 29.90 14.24
N LEU A 188 -8.51 29.71 13.40
CA LEU A 188 -8.53 28.59 12.48
C LEU A 188 -7.48 28.74 11.36
N ASP A 189 -6.48 27.86 11.36
CA ASP A 189 -5.54 27.70 10.26
C ASP A 189 -6.22 26.99 9.08
N ILE A 190 -6.72 27.79 8.14
CA ILE A 190 -7.43 27.30 6.94
C ILE A 190 -6.51 26.43 6.07
N MET A 191 -5.22 26.78 5.98
CA MET A 191 -4.28 26.05 5.14
C MET A 191 -4.05 24.65 5.72
N GLY A 192 -3.74 24.58 7.01
CA GLY A 192 -3.64 23.32 7.75
C GLY A 192 -4.94 22.50 7.67
N LEU A 193 -6.10 23.13 7.90
CA LEU A 193 -7.40 22.46 7.81
C LEU A 193 -7.62 21.77 6.45
N VAL A 194 -7.40 22.51 5.35
CA VAL A 194 -7.58 21.99 3.99
C VAL A 194 -6.59 20.86 3.73
N LEU A 195 -5.31 21.07 4.05
CA LEU A 195 -4.25 20.09 3.84
C LEU A 195 -4.53 18.79 4.61
N TYR A 196 -4.79 18.87 5.90
CA TYR A 196 -5.00 17.70 6.76
C TYR A 196 -6.26 16.94 6.35
N THR A 197 -7.32 17.64 5.93
CA THR A 197 -8.54 16.99 5.41
C THR A 197 -8.27 16.23 4.13
N ILE A 198 -7.49 16.81 3.19
CA ILE A 198 -7.13 16.15 1.94
C ILE A 198 -6.28 14.91 2.22
N CYS A 199 -5.21 15.03 3.01
CA CYS A 199 -4.35 13.89 3.36
C CYS A 199 -5.15 12.77 4.04
N ALA A 200 -5.94 13.11 5.08
CA ALA A 200 -6.77 12.12 5.78
C ALA A 200 -7.76 11.42 4.84
N THR A 201 -8.39 12.16 3.91
CA THR A 201 -9.32 11.58 2.93
C THR A 201 -8.61 10.62 1.99
N LEU A 202 -7.41 10.99 1.52
CA LEU A 202 -6.63 10.16 0.62
C LEU A 202 -6.13 8.87 1.33
N GLU A 203 -5.67 8.99 2.55
CA GLU A 203 -5.18 7.84 3.32
C GLU A 203 -6.32 6.89 3.71
N VAL A 204 -7.47 7.42 4.11
CA VAL A 204 -8.69 6.63 4.34
C VAL A 204 -9.11 5.92 3.07
N GLY A 205 -8.99 6.55 1.90
CA GLY A 205 -9.25 5.91 0.61
C GLY A 205 -8.36 4.70 0.35
N ILE A 206 -7.08 4.75 0.72
CA ILE A 206 -6.15 3.62 0.62
C ILE A 206 -6.58 2.49 1.58
N PHE A 207 -6.96 2.80 2.82
CA PHE A 207 -7.49 1.81 3.76
C PHE A 207 -8.77 1.13 3.25
N ILE A 208 -9.71 1.92 2.73
CA ILE A 208 -10.96 1.40 2.16
C ILE A 208 -10.66 0.48 0.98
N SER A 209 -9.73 0.85 0.10
CA SER A 209 -9.33 0.02 -1.04
C SER A 209 -8.84 -1.36 -0.59
N GLN A 210 -7.96 -1.41 0.41
CA GLN A 210 -7.51 -2.68 0.99
C GLN A 210 -8.66 -3.48 1.61
N PHE A 211 -9.54 -2.81 2.36
CA PHE A 211 -10.67 -3.47 3.01
C PHE A 211 -11.61 -4.10 1.99
N VAL A 212 -11.95 -3.36 0.92
CA VAL A 212 -12.78 -3.86 -0.19
C VAL A 212 -12.12 -5.06 -0.86
N TRP A 213 -10.80 -5.01 -1.12
CA TRP A 213 -10.06 -6.13 -1.67
C TRP A 213 -10.12 -7.38 -0.77
N LEU A 214 -9.95 -7.22 0.55
CA LEU A 214 -10.04 -8.31 1.52
C LEU A 214 -11.43 -8.94 1.56
N VAL A 215 -12.49 -8.12 1.54
CA VAL A 215 -13.88 -8.61 1.51
C VAL A 215 -14.14 -9.35 0.21
N ARG A 216 -13.75 -8.77 -0.94
CA ARG A 216 -13.88 -9.40 -2.26
C ARG A 216 -13.17 -10.75 -2.30
N PHE A 217 -11.92 -10.84 -1.86
CA PHE A 217 -11.17 -12.09 -1.87
C PHE A 217 -11.76 -13.15 -0.95
N ARG A 218 -12.25 -12.77 0.24
CA ARG A 218 -12.96 -13.68 1.15
C ARG A 218 -14.25 -14.21 0.54
N LEU A 219 -15.01 -13.37 -0.17
CA LEU A 219 -16.21 -13.78 -0.89
C LEU A 219 -15.88 -14.74 -2.04
N PHE A 220 -14.89 -14.42 -2.88
CA PHE A 220 -14.48 -15.30 -3.98
C PHE A 220 -13.93 -16.65 -3.49
N LYS A 221 -13.21 -16.69 -2.37
CA LYS A 221 -12.78 -17.97 -1.76
C LYS A 221 -13.98 -18.80 -1.31
N LYS A 222 -14.98 -18.16 -0.67
CA LYS A 222 -16.20 -18.83 -0.22
C LYS A 222 -17.03 -19.37 -1.39
N THR A 223 -17.20 -18.58 -2.46
CA THR A 223 -17.90 -19.02 -3.68
C THR A 223 -17.19 -20.20 -4.34
N LYS A 224 -15.86 -20.13 -4.53
CA LYS A 224 -15.11 -21.21 -5.17
C LYS A 224 -15.15 -22.51 -4.36
N THR A 225 -15.09 -22.43 -3.02
CA THR A 225 -15.27 -23.60 -2.14
C THR A 225 -16.69 -24.17 -2.25
N ASN A 226 -17.72 -23.32 -2.27
CA ASN A 226 -19.11 -23.78 -2.44
C ASN A 226 -19.35 -24.43 -3.80
N ASP A 227 -18.78 -23.87 -4.88
CA ASP A 227 -18.90 -24.43 -6.23
C ASP A 227 -18.20 -25.80 -6.32
N LEU A 228 -17.01 -25.93 -5.72
CA LEU A 228 -16.28 -27.21 -5.62
C LEU A 228 -17.06 -28.25 -4.80
N GLU A 229 -17.66 -27.87 -3.67
CA GLU A 229 -18.52 -28.76 -2.89
C GLU A 229 -19.77 -29.18 -3.67
N GLN A 230 -20.38 -28.27 -4.44
CA GLN A 230 -21.55 -28.55 -5.25
C GLN A 230 -21.23 -29.50 -6.42
N ILE A 231 -20.10 -29.28 -7.12
CA ILE A 231 -19.63 -30.18 -8.19
C ILE A 231 -19.33 -31.57 -7.61
N SER A 232 -18.65 -31.64 -6.46
CA SER A 232 -18.36 -32.91 -5.80
C SER A 232 -19.64 -33.66 -5.40
N ARG A 233 -20.66 -32.96 -4.87
CA ARG A 233 -21.96 -33.58 -4.52
C ARG A 233 -22.70 -34.09 -5.74
N SER A 234 -22.72 -33.34 -6.84
CA SER A 234 -23.35 -33.78 -8.08
C SER A 234 -22.67 -35.04 -8.64
N ALA A 235 -21.33 -35.08 -8.62
CA ALA A 235 -20.57 -36.24 -9.07
C ALA A 235 -20.80 -37.48 -8.18
N THR A 236 -20.94 -37.33 -6.86
CA THR A 236 -21.28 -38.45 -5.96
C THR A 236 -22.67 -39.00 -6.28
N ILE A 237 -23.67 -38.12 -6.46
CA ILE A 237 -25.04 -38.52 -6.78
C ILE A 237 -25.10 -39.26 -8.13
N GLU A 238 -24.37 -38.79 -9.14
CA GLU A 238 -24.34 -39.43 -10.46
C GLU A 238 -23.73 -40.84 -10.40
N ASN A 239 -22.64 -41.02 -9.65
CA ASN A 239 -22.04 -42.34 -9.40
C ASN A 239 -22.97 -43.28 -8.61
N ASP A 240 -23.68 -42.76 -7.61
CA ASP A 240 -24.63 -43.56 -6.81
C ASP A 240 -25.86 -43.99 -7.65
N VAL A 241 -26.35 -43.13 -8.54
CA VAL A 241 -27.45 -43.46 -9.46
C VAL A 241 -27.02 -44.47 -10.52
N GLU A 242 -25.80 -44.37 -11.03
CA GLU A 242 -25.25 -45.33 -11.99
C GLU A 242 -24.97 -46.71 -11.35
N PHE A 243 -24.58 -46.72 -10.07
CA PHE A 243 -24.44 -47.95 -9.28
C PHE A 243 -25.80 -48.62 -9.03
N LEU A 244 -26.82 -47.86 -8.63
CA LEU A 244 -28.18 -48.39 -8.41
C LEU A 244 -28.88 -48.82 -9.70
N GLY A 245 -28.50 -48.27 -10.86
CA GLY A 245 -29.01 -48.70 -12.17
C GLY A 245 -28.42 -50.00 -12.70
N LYS A 246 -27.39 -50.56 -12.04
CA LYS A 246 -26.70 -51.78 -12.45
C LYS A 246 -27.20 -53.05 -11.76
N ASP A 247 -27.96 -52.93 -10.68
CA ASP A 247 -28.47 -54.08 -9.92
C ASP A 247 -29.79 -54.67 -10.46
N ASP A 248 -30.39 -54.12 -11.53
CA ASP A 248 -31.65 -54.60 -12.12
C ASP A 248 -31.49 -55.35 -13.46
N LYS A 249 -30.32 -55.93 -13.74
CA LYS A 249 -30.14 -56.85 -14.89
C LYS A 249 -29.27 -58.07 -14.55
N ASP A 250 -29.89 -59.08 -13.95
CA ASP A 250 -29.47 -60.46 -14.13
C ASP A 250 -29.72 -60.88 -15.60
N GLU A 251 -28.69 -61.33 -16.34
CA GLU A 251 -28.31 -62.75 -16.35
C GLU A 251 -27.28 -63.08 -17.47
N SER A 252 -26.21 -63.78 -17.06
CA SER A 252 -25.38 -64.77 -17.77
C SER A 252 -24.14 -64.35 -18.61
N ASN A 253 -23.03 -64.90 -18.10
CA ASN A 253 -21.85 -65.49 -18.76
C ASN A 253 -20.57 -64.68 -19.02
N ASP A 254 -19.60 -65.01 -18.15
CA ASP A 254 -18.22 -65.43 -18.41
C ASP A 254 -17.13 -64.43 -18.86
N THR A 255 -16.21 -64.26 -17.90
CA THR A 255 -14.74 -64.18 -18.01
C THR A 255 -14.06 -62.92 -18.55
N ASP A 256 -12.93 -62.64 -17.88
CA ASP A 256 -11.79 -61.82 -18.26
C ASP A 256 -11.80 -60.30 -17.97
N SER A 257 -11.29 -60.01 -16.77
CA SER A 257 -10.12 -59.15 -16.55
C SER A 257 -10.13 -57.72 -17.10
N CYS A 258 -10.25 -56.78 -16.17
CA CYS A 258 -9.28 -55.71 -15.94
C CYS A 258 -8.80 -54.93 -17.17
N PHE A 259 -9.61 -54.03 -17.75
CA PHE A 259 -9.15 -52.85 -18.50
C PHE A 259 -10.39 -52.02 -18.93
N SER A 260 -10.73 -50.94 -18.20
CA SER A 260 -11.71 -49.94 -18.73
C SER A 260 -11.79 -48.62 -17.95
N ASN A 261 -11.12 -48.42 -16.81
CA ASN A 261 -11.33 -47.20 -16.00
C ASN A 261 -10.37 -46.04 -16.33
N ASN A 262 -9.56 -46.15 -17.39
CA ASN A 262 -8.54 -45.14 -17.72
C ASN A 262 -8.84 -44.32 -18.99
N GLU A 263 -9.89 -44.64 -19.75
CA GLU A 263 -10.28 -43.86 -20.93
C GLU A 263 -11.18 -42.66 -20.58
N SER A 264 -12.16 -42.82 -19.67
CA SER A 264 -13.08 -41.74 -19.31
C SER A 264 -12.43 -40.59 -18.54
N ALA A 265 -11.41 -40.87 -17.72
CA ALA A 265 -10.63 -39.83 -17.04
C ALA A 265 -9.70 -39.07 -18.01
N SER A 266 -9.20 -39.76 -19.03
CA SER A 266 -8.36 -39.18 -20.10
C SER A 266 -9.19 -38.33 -21.07
N GLU A 267 -10.41 -38.74 -21.40
CA GLU A 267 -11.34 -37.96 -22.22
C GLU A 267 -11.86 -36.73 -21.49
N LEU A 268 -12.18 -36.84 -20.19
CA LEU A 268 -12.60 -35.68 -19.39
C LEU A 268 -11.46 -34.67 -19.21
N ALA A 269 -10.22 -35.14 -19.02
CA ALA A 269 -9.03 -34.28 -19.01
C ALA A 269 -8.75 -33.63 -20.38
N ALA A 270 -9.02 -34.34 -21.48
CA ALA A 270 -8.89 -33.82 -22.84
C ALA A 270 -9.98 -32.79 -23.18
N GLU A 271 -11.21 -32.96 -22.69
CA GLU A 271 -12.35 -32.05 -22.87
C GLU A 271 -12.15 -30.74 -22.07
N ILE A 272 -11.63 -30.83 -20.85
CA ILE A 272 -11.27 -29.67 -20.01
C ILE A 272 -10.11 -28.88 -20.66
N THR A 273 -9.16 -29.58 -21.29
CA THR A 273 -8.05 -28.94 -22.03
C THR A 273 -8.54 -28.31 -23.35
N ARG A 274 -9.54 -28.90 -24.02
CA ARG A 274 -10.15 -28.36 -25.25
C ARG A 274 -10.99 -27.12 -24.99
N ASN A 275 -11.77 -27.09 -23.91
CA ASN A 275 -12.64 -25.96 -23.57
C ASN A 275 -11.90 -24.78 -22.91
N GLY A 276 -10.63 -24.97 -22.52
CA GLY A 276 -9.73 -23.88 -22.10
C GLY A 276 -9.08 -23.12 -23.26
N ALA A 277 -9.27 -23.54 -24.51
CA ALA A 277 -8.57 -22.98 -25.68
C ALA A 277 -9.36 -21.89 -26.43
N ASP A 278 -10.60 -21.58 -26.04
CA ASP A 278 -11.46 -20.61 -26.75
C ASP A 278 -11.57 -19.24 -26.02
N GLU A 279 -10.52 -18.85 -25.31
CA GLU A 279 -10.39 -17.48 -24.81
C GLU A 279 -9.54 -16.64 -25.78
N SER A 280 -10.20 -15.62 -26.36
CA SER A 280 -9.65 -14.59 -27.26
C SER A 280 -8.19 -14.19 -26.94
N PRO A 281 -7.33 -13.96 -27.96
CA PRO A 281 -5.89 -13.72 -27.80
C PRO A 281 -5.49 -12.57 -26.86
N ALA A 282 -6.42 -11.69 -26.48
CA ALA A 282 -6.21 -10.65 -25.47
C ALA A 282 -6.09 -11.16 -24.02
N LYS A 283 -6.46 -12.42 -23.71
CA LYS A 283 -6.38 -13.01 -22.36
C LYS A 283 -5.10 -13.81 -22.10
N GLN A 284 -4.49 -14.39 -23.13
CA GLN A 284 -3.22 -15.13 -22.99
C GLN A 284 -2.02 -14.25 -22.64
N GLU A 285 -2.01 -12.98 -23.08
CA GLU A 285 -0.98 -12.00 -22.66
C GLU A 285 -1.12 -11.61 -21.17
N LYS A 286 -2.34 -11.73 -20.61
CA LYS A 286 -2.62 -11.49 -19.20
C LYS A 286 -2.20 -12.67 -18.30
N LEU A 287 -2.22 -13.91 -18.82
CA LEU A 287 -1.78 -15.09 -18.07
C LEU A 287 -0.25 -15.25 -18.02
N LYS A 288 0.49 -14.92 -19.09
CA LYS A 288 1.97 -14.94 -19.05
C LYS A 288 2.58 -13.96 -18.04
N GLY A 289 1.88 -12.87 -17.70
CA GLY A 289 2.28 -11.95 -16.65
C GLY A 289 1.98 -12.43 -15.23
N THR A 290 1.20 -13.51 -15.07
CA THR A 290 0.69 -13.98 -13.76
C THR A 290 1.43 -15.22 -13.25
N GLU A 291 2.08 -16.01 -14.11
CA GLU A 291 2.87 -17.19 -13.71
C GLU A 291 4.22 -16.87 -13.02
N GLN A 292 4.65 -15.61 -12.99
CA GLN A 292 5.91 -15.24 -12.35
C GLN A 292 5.79 -14.94 -10.84
N TYR A 293 4.59 -15.10 -10.25
CA TYR A 293 4.33 -14.83 -8.83
C TYR A 293 3.64 -15.99 -8.11
N LEU A 294 4.10 -17.23 -8.33
CA LEU A 294 3.91 -18.30 -7.35
C LEU A 294 5.02 -18.16 -6.28
N PRO A 295 4.72 -18.02 -4.97
CA PRO A 295 5.76 -18.09 -3.96
C PRO A 295 6.36 -19.50 -3.97
N LEU A 296 7.69 -19.57 -4.09
CA LEU A 296 8.46 -20.76 -3.76
C LEU A 296 8.05 -21.23 -2.37
N GLU A 297 7.54 -22.45 -2.33
CA GLU A 297 7.26 -23.20 -1.12
C GLU A 297 8.60 -23.49 -0.43
N GLN A 298 8.94 -22.72 0.60
CA GLN A 298 9.98 -23.09 1.56
C GLN A 298 9.86 -22.30 2.88
N ASP A 299 9.81 -23.10 3.95
CA ASP A 299 10.06 -22.82 5.36
C ASP A 299 8.95 -22.14 6.19
N LEU A 300 7.93 -22.93 6.57
CA LEU A 300 7.25 -22.77 7.87
C LEU A 300 7.87 -23.73 8.90
N PRO A 301 8.10 -23.28 10.16
CA PRO A 301 8.66 -24.11 11.22
C PRO A 301 7.65 -25.13 11.75
N ASP A 302 8.13 -26.35 11.98
CA ASP A 302 7.41 -27.50 12.50
C ASP A 302 6.72 -27.19 13.84
N LEU A 303 5.39 -27.32 13.86
CA LEU A 303 4.54 -27.17 15.03
C LEU A 303 3.58 -28.36 15.08
N SER A 304 4.01 -29.42 15.76
CA SER A 304 3.15 -30.51 16.24
C SER A 304 3.21 -30.58 17.77
N PRO A 305 2.08 -30.39 18.48
CA PRO A 305 1.95 -30.76 19.88
C PRO A 305 0.91 -31.89 20.09
N TYR A 306 1.34 -32.95 20.80
CA TYR A 306 0.56 -33.95 21.54
C TYR A 306 -0.40 -34.93 20.82
N GLN A 307 -0.01 -36.21 20.79
CA GLN A 307 -0.77 -37.48 20.99
C GLN A 307 0.15 -38.62 20.48
N THR A 308 0.44 -39.74 21.15
CA THR A 308 -0.33 -40.56 22.11
C THR A 308 0.64 -41.50 22.84
N LEU A 309 0.45 -41.71 24.15
CA LEU A 309 0.88 -42.90 24.88
C LEU A 309 -0.12 -44.02 24.56
N ALA A 310 0.34 -45.13 24.00
CA ALA A 310 -0.24 -46.46 24.15
C ALA A 310 0.71 -47.51 23.52
N ASP A 311 0.96 -48.54 24.32
CA ASP A 311 1.63 -49.83 24.05
C ASP A 311 3.16 -49.89 23.98
#